data_AF-A0A6I6KAG9-F1
#
_entry.id   AF-A0A6I6KAG9-F1
#
_cell.length_a   1.000
_cell.length_b   1.000
_cell.length_c   1.000
_cell.angle_alpha   90.00
_cell.angle_beta   90.00
_cell.angle_gamma   90.00
#
_symmetry.space_group_name_H-M   'P 1'
#
loop_
_entity.id
_entity.type
_entity.pdbx_description
1 polymer ?
#
loop_
_entity_poly.entity_id
_entity_poly.type
_entity_poly.pdbx_seq_one_letter_code
_entity_poly.pdbx_strand_id
1 'polypeptide(L)'
;MKYLHLVQAFIVVLLLCSYRIAEKKNKTALEDPIKPYIQNPKYWQYKGKPVLLLGASNNDNLFQSENLEAQLDELASVGGNYIRNTMSCRDSGDVFPYTLNHNGLYDLDEWGEAYWSKFAKLLKLTKERDIIVQIEIWDRFDYSQKFWEKHPFNPLNNINYSAEDSILNTDYPEHPSTDIQPFFHSIRGMKRYTPKLDVIREYQEKYIDKLLSYTFNYGNVLYCMNNETSTPVEWGNYWIDYIRAKAKENGAEIYLTDMYDYFFKISTCKECQELIARPDYYTFMDISQINSRNFGQAHWDTLQTILAMRDKYALRPANNTKIYGGGNFGFGTGTEDDGIERFCRNIIGGCASARHHRPPAGNGLNRKAKASIKAVRSVEKYILFWDGTPQMNLLTNREPNEAYILGRPGEHYVIYFTQEGKVTLDLTANKSLFELKWISVKTGNEKEKTQTIKGGKQVEIVAPDNDGWFAVIEKKS
;
A
#
# COMPACT_ATOMS: atom_id res chain seq x y z
N MET A 1 58.61 -37.03 7.26
CA MET A 1 57.32 -37.06 8.01
C MET A 1 56.78 -35.69 8.43
N LYS A 2 57.57 -34.66 8.79
CA LYS A 2 56.98 -33.36 9.25
C LYS A 2 56.27 -32.51 8.18
N TYR A 3 56.59 -32.64 6.89
CA TYR A 3 55.95 -31.84 5.82
C TYR A 3 54.58 -32.35 5.37
N LEU A 4 54.26 -33.63 5.57
CA LEU A 4 53.02 -34.23 5.05
C LEU A 4 51.77 -33.73 5.81
N HIS A 5 51.90 -33.52 7.12
CA HIS A 5 50.81 -33.03 7.97
C HIS A 5 50.46 -31.57 7.72
N LEU A 6 51.42 -30.73 7.31
CA LEU A 6 51.14 -29.32 6.98
C LEU A 6 50.28 -29.19 5.71
N VAL A 7 50.56 -30.03 4.70
CA VAL A 7 49.78 -30.06 3.44
C VAL A 7 48.37 -30.60 3.68
N GLN A 8 48.21 -31.64 4.50
CA GLN A 8 46.88 -32.15 4.89
C GLN A 8 46.06 -31.10 5.65
N ALA A 9 46.66 -30.34 6.58
CA ALA A 9 45.98 -29.27 7.29
C ALA A 9 45.50 -28.14 6.33
N PHE A 10 46.33 -27.75 5.36
CA PHE A 10 45.98 -26.71 4.38
C PHE A 10 44.84 -27.14 3.44
N ILE A 11 44.83 -28.42 3.02
CA ILE A 11 43.76 -28.99 2.19
C ILE A 11 42.43 -29.06 2.95
N VAL A 12 42.46 -29.42 4.25
CA VAL A 12 41.25 -29.43 5.10
C VAL A 12 40.70 -28.01 5.32
N VAL A 13 41.56 -27.00 5.54
CA VAL A 13 41.12 -25.60 5.64
C VAL A 13 40.51 -25.09 4.33
N LEU A 14 41.13 -25.40 3.18
CA LEU A 14 40.57 -25.04 1.87
C LEU A 14 39.23 -25.73 1.59
N LEU A 15 39.08 -27.01 1.95
CA LEU A 15 37.81 -27.74 1.84
C LEU A 15 36.73 -27.16 2.77
N LEU A 16 37.06 -26.77 4.00
CA LEU A 16 36.11 -26.14 4.92
C LEU A 16 35.72 -24.72 4.48
N CYS A 17 36.64 -23.97 3.87
CA CYS A 17 36.34 -22.68 3.24
C CYS A 17 35.43 -22.84 2.02
N SER A 18 35.70 -23.82 1.14
CA SER A 18 34.81 -24.06 -0.02
C SER A 18 33.45 -24.63 0.40
N TYR A 19 33.37 -25.41 1.48
CA TYR A 19 32.09 -25.87 2.05
C TYR A 19 31.26 -24.70 2.61
N ARG A 20 31.89 -23.77 3.36
CA ARG A 20 31.21 -22.54 3.83
C ARG A 20 30.80 -21.58 2.70
N ILE A 21 31.51 -21.59 1.57
CA ILE A 21 31.12 -20.83 0.38
C ILE A 21 29.97 -21.51 -0.37
N ALA A 22 29.92 -22.85 -0.41
CA ALA A 22 28.79 -23.62 -0.94
C ALA A 22 27.54 -23.57 -0.05
N GLU A 23 27.71 -23.39 1.27
CA GLU A 23 26.62 -23.12 2.23
C GLU A 23 26.17 -21.65 2.30
N LYS A 24 26.65 -20.78 1.41
CA LYS A 24 25.78 -19.70 0.94
C LYS A 24 24.63 -20.36 0.19
N LYS A 25 23.57 -20.69 0.94
CA LYS A 25 22.31 -21.21 0.43
C LYS A 25 22.00 -20.51 -0.89
N ASN A 26 21.90 -21.29 -1.96
CA ASN A 26 20.93 -21.00 -3.00
C ASN A 26 19.56 -21.01 -2.30
N LYS A 27 19.21 -19.89 -1.65
CA LYS A 27 17.80 -19.49 -1.52
C LYS A 27 17.32 -19.49 -2.96
N THR A 28 16.53 -20.50 -3.32
CA THR A 28 15.79 -20.47 -4.57
C THR A 28 15.10 -19.12 -4.62
N ALA A 29 15.34 -18.36 -5.69
CA ALA A 29 14.68 -17.09 -5.88
C ALA A 29 13.17 -17.33 -5.71
N LEU A 30 12.52 -16.47 -4.93
CA LEU A 30 11.09 -16.64 -4.63
C LEU A 30 10.34 -16.81 -5.95
N GLU A 31 9.57 -17.90 -6.08
CA GLU A 31 8.85 -18.15 -7.32
C GLU A 31 7.77 -17.07 -7.52
N ASP A 32 7.94 -16.31 -8.60
CA ASP A 32 7.08 -15.23 -9.08
C ASP A 32 6.58 -14.22 -8.02
N PRO A 33 7.47 -13.36 -7.48
CA PRO A 33 7.10 -12.34 -6.52
C PRO A 33 6.24 -11.23 -7.16
N ILE A 34 5.61 -10.43 -6.30
CA ILE A 34 4.90 -9.20 -6.67
C ILE A 34 5.90 -8.22 -7.29
N LYS A 35 5.63 -7.72 -8.50
CA LYS A 35 6.46 -6.74 -9.20
C LYS A 35 5.68 -5.90 -10.22
N PRO A 36 6.21 -4.76 -10.69
CA PRO A 36 5.61 -4.03 -11.81
C PRO A 36 5.42 -4.95 -13.02
N TYR A 37 4.26 -4.85 -13.67
CA TYR A 37 3.88 -5.68 -14.80
C TYR A 37 4.70 -5.34 -16.04
N ILE A 38 5.36 -6.33 -16.63
CA ILE A 38 6.35 -6.10 -17.70
C ILE A 38 5.75 -5.40 -18.93
N GLN A 39 4.56 -5.79 -19.38
CA GLN A 39 3.89 -5.14 -20.52
C GLN A 39 3.32 -3.75 -20.19
N ASN A 40 2.95 -3.48 -18.93
CA ASN A 40 2.44 -2.18 -18.51
C ASN A 40 2.86 -1.87 -17.06
N PRO A 41 4.04 -1.27 -16.84
CA PRO A 41 4.59 -1.05 -15.49
C PRO A 41 3.77 -0.12 -14.58
N LYS A 42 2.69 0.50 -15.08
CA LYS A 42 1.71 1.22 -14.25
C LYS A 42 0.89 0.30 -13.35
N TYR A 43 0.95 -1.02 -13.55
CA TYR A 43 0.22 -2.05 -12.80
C TYR A 43 1.16 -3.10 -12.21
N TRP A 44 0.63 -3.98 -11.37
CA TRP A 44 1.36 -5.07 -10.74
C TRP A 44 1.21 -6.38 -11.53
N GLN A 45 2.16 -7.29 -11.34
CA GLN A 45 2.03 -8.71 -11.64
C GLN A 45 2.47 -9.55 -10.43
N TYR A 46 1.86 -10.72 -10.26
CA TYR A 46 2.19 -11.71 -9.23
C TYR A 46 1.87 -13.11 -9.77
N LYS A 47 2.66 -14.13 -9.43
CA LYS A 47 2.53 -15.48 -10.04
C LYS A 47 2.51 -15.45 -11.58
N GLY A 48 3.39 -14.63 -12.17
CA GLY A 48 3.54 -14.46 -13.61
C GLY A 48 2.40 -13.73 -14.33
N LYS A 49 1.35 -13.27 -13.63
CA LYS A 49 0.13 -12.69 -14.23
C LYS A 49 -0.08 -11.24 -13.78
N PRO A 50 -0.56 -10.34 -14.67
CA PRO A 50 -0.97 -9.00 -14.25
C PRO A 50 -2.11 -9.08 -13.22
N VAL A 51 -2.12 -8.14 -12.28
CA VAL A 51 -3.05 -8.13 -11.15
C VAL A 51 -3.37 -6.71 -10.70
N LEU A 52 -4.67 -6.44 -10.52
CA LEU A 52 -5.15 -5.27 -9.80
C LEU A 52 -5.28 -5.59 -8.31
N LEU A 53 -4.71 -4.74 -7.45
CA LEU A 53 -4.66 -4.94 -6.01
C LEU A 53 -5.88 -4.27 -5.34
N LEU A 54 -6.86 -5.08 -4.94
CA LEU A 54 -8.11 -4.62 -4.34
C LEU A 54 -8.20 -5.08 -2.89
N GLY A 55 -8.47 -4.15 -1.97
CA GLY A 55 -8.29 -4.41 -0.55
C GLY A 55 -9.31 -3.80 0.40
N ALA A 56 -9.33 -4.35 1.60
CA ALA A 56 -10.04 -3.85 2.77
C ALA A 56 -9.51 -4.56 4.03
N SER A 57 -9.52 -3.89 5.18
CA SER A 57 -9.37 -4.56 6.50
C SER A 57 -9.91 -3.66 7.63
N ASN A 58 -10.42 -4.26 8.69
CA ASN A 58 -11.00 -3.55 9.84
C ASN A 58 -9.96 -3.05 10.85
N ASN A 59 -8.70 -3.46 10.68
CA ASN A 59 -7.56 -2.95 11.44
C ASN A 59 -6.39 -2.63 10.49
N ASP A 60 -5.43 -1.83 10.94
CA ASP A 60 -4.24 -1.47 10.17
C ASP A 60 -2.96 -2.18 10.63
N ASN A 61 -2.79 -2.47 11.91
CA ASN A 61 -1.82 -3.48 12.38
C ASN A 61 -2.45 -4.88 12.40
N LEU A 62 -2.97 -5.33 11.25
CA LEU A 62 -3.83 -6.52 11.15
C LEU A 62 -3.22 -7.80 11.75
N PHE A 63 -1.89 -7.93 11.75
CA PHE A 63 -1.18 -9.04 12.42
C PHE A 63 -1.50 -9.18 13.92
N GLN A 64 -1.78 -8.08 14.63
CA GLN A 64 -2.11 -8.11 16.06
C GLN A 64 -3.49 -8.71 16.34
N SER A 65 -4.36 -8.76 15.33
CA SER A 65 -5.81 -8.95 15.46
C SER A 65 -6.21 -10.42 15.64
N GLU A 66 -7.08 -10.71 16.61
CA GLU A 66 -7.54 -12.07 16.91
C GLU A 66 -8.32 -12.70 15.75
N ASN A 67 -9.12 -11.91 15.02
CA ASN A 67 -9.91 -12.35 13.88
C ASN A 67 -9.19 -12.18 12.52
N LEU A 68 -7.85 -12.06 12.53
CA LEU A 68 -7.00 -11.94 11.34
C LEU A 68 -7.42 -12.91 10.22
N GLU A 69 -7.52 -14.20 10.54
CA GLU A 69 -7.79 -15.25 9.55
C GLU A 69 -9.17 -15.10 8.91
N ALA A 70 -10.21 -14.88 9.71
CA ALA A 70 -11.57 -14.65 9.23
C ALA A 70 -11.68 -13.38 8.36
N GLN A 71 -10.92 -12.32 8.66
CA GLN A 71 -10.86 -11.13 7.81
C GLN A 71 -10.17 -11.40 6.46
N LEU A 72 -9.14 -12.23 6.43
CA LEU A 72 -8.47 -12.63 5.18
C LEU A 72 -9.38 -13.53 4.32
N ASP A 73 -10.10 -14.48 4.94
CA ASP A 73 -11.09 -15.32 4.27
C ASP A 73 -12.25 -14.48 3.70
N GLU A 74 -12.76 -13.53 4.48
CA GLU A 74 -13.82 -12.61 4.05
C GLU A 74 -13.36 -11.75 2.87
N LEU A 75 -12.14 -11.19 2.92
CA LEU A 75 -11.55 -10.44 1.81
C LEU A 75 -11.37 -11.30 0.54
N ALA A 76 -10.83 -12.51 0.69
CA ALA A 76 -10.61 -13.43 -0.42
C ALA A 76 -11.94 -13.88 -1.06
N SER A 77 -12.98 -14.12 -0.25
CA SER A 77 -14.32 -14.54 -0.72
C SER A 77 -15.01 -13.52 -1.64
N VAL A 78 -14.54 -12.27 -1.64
CA VAL A 78 -15.04 -11.19 -2.50
C VAL A 78 -14.08 -10.82 -3.63
N GLY A 79 -12.99 -11.57 -3.79
CA GLY A 79 -11.93 -11.32 -4.78
C GLY A 79 -10.94 -10.23 -4.38
N GLY A 80 -10.92 -9.83 -3.11
CA GLY A 80 -9.88 -8.97 -2.56
C GLY A 80 -8.57 -9.73 -2.38
N ASN A 81 -7.46 -9.06 -2.62
CA ASN A 81 -6.12 -9.65 -2.66
C ASN A 81 -5.03 -8.71 -2.12
N TYR A 82 -5.40 -7.71 -1.32
CA TYR A 82 -4.47 -6.68 -0.87
C TYR A 82 -4.82 -6.13 0.52
N ILE A 83 -3.83 -6.04 1.41
CA ILE A 83 -3.97 -5.44 2.74
C ILE A 83 -2.83 -4.46 3.06
N ARG A 84 -3.13 -3.54 3.98
CA ARG A 84 -2.15 -2.73 4.73
C ARG A 84 -1.76 -3.50 6.00
N ASN A 85 -0.49 -3.46 6.38
CA ASN A 85 -0.05 -3.86 7.71
C ASN A 85 0.97 -2.86 8.28
N THR A 86 0.48 -1.91 9.08
CA THR A 86 1.30 -1.06 9.95
C THR A 86 1.97 -1.92 11.01
N MET A 87 3.25 -1.71 11.29
CA MET A 87 3.95 -2.45 12.36
C MET A 87 3.68 -1.93 13.79
N SER A 88 2.48 -1.37 14.01
CA SER A 88 2.07 -0.63 15.20
C SER A 88 1.68 -1.51 16.40
N CYS A 89 1.77 -0.92 17.60
CA CYS A 89 1.47 -1.55 18.90
C CYS A 89 0.59 -0.67 19.82
N ARG A 90 -0.19 0.27 19.25
CA ARG A 90 -0.84 1.35 20.01
C ARG A 90 -2.24 1.02 20.55
N ASP A 91 -2.91 0.02 19.99
CA ASP A 91 -4.30 -0.30 20.27
C ASP A 91 -4.41 -1.33 21.43
N SER A 92 -5.56 -1.39 22.09
CA SER A 92 -5.71 -2.20 23.31
C SER A 92 -5.58 -3.69 23.01
N GLY A 93 -4.64 -4.37 23.69
CA GLY A 93 -4.34 -5.79 23.47
C GLY A 93 -3.20 -6.05 22.47
N ASP A 94 -2.65 -5.00 21.87
CA ASP A 94 -1.39 -5.09 21.13
C ASP A 94 -0.24 -5.46 22.08
N VAL A 95 0.68 -6.30 21.59
CA VAL A 95 1.95 -6.59 22.26
C VAL A 95 3.09 -5.83 21.57
N PHE A 96 4.15 -5.50 22.30
CA PHE A 96 5.34 -4.85 21.76
C PHE A 96 6.37 -5.88 21.25
N PRO A 97 7.32 -5.48 20.37
CA PRO A 97 8.29 -6.41 19.76
C PRO A 97 9.39 -6.95 20.68
N TYR A 98 9.47 -6.48 21.93
CA TYR A 98 10.54 -6.72 22.88
C TYR A 98 10.07 -7.52 24.10
N THR A 99 10.98 -8.25 24.76
CA THR A 99 10.68 -8.99 25.99
C THR A 99 10.45 -8.02 27.15
N LEU A 100 9.43 -8.28 27.97
CA LEU A 100 9.17 -7.56 29.22
C LEU A 100 9.76 -8.34 30.40
N ASN A 101 10.59 -7.70 31.22
CA ASN A 101 11.20 -8.32 32.39
C ASN A 101 10.28 -8.31 33.63
N HIS A 102 10.74 -8.93 34.72
CA HIS A 102 9.98 -9.07 35.97
C HIS A 102 9.64 -7.75 36.68
N ASN A 103 10.30 -6.64 36.32
CA ASN A 103 10.03 -5.30 36.85
C ASN A 103 9.09 -4.48 35.94
N GLY A 104 8.61 -5.05 34.82
CA GLY A 104 7.76 -4.35 33.87
C GLY A 104 8.51 -3.41 32.92
N LEU A 105 9.81 -3.62 32.71
CA LEU A 105 10.63 -2.89 31.74
C LEU A 105 10.99 -3.79 30.56
N TYR A 106 11.05 -3.23 29.36
CA TYR A 106 11.49 -3.93 28.15
C TYR A 106 13.01 -4.07 28.09
N ASP A 107 13.48 -5.13 27.45
CA ASP A 107 14.85 -5.24 26.96
C ASP A 107 14.86 -5.11 25.43
N LEU A 108 15.46 -4.03 24.91
CA LEU A 108 15.56 -3.75 23.47
C LEU A 108 16.55 -4.67 22.74
N ASP A 109 17.33 -5.47 23.45
CA ASP A 109 18.20 -6.52 22.90
C ASP A 109 17.51 -7.91 22.85
N GLU A 110 16.35 -8.09 23.49
CA GLU A 110 15.59 -9.35 23.48
C GLU A 110 14.22 -9.24 22.77
N TRP A 111 13.96 -10.15 21.84
CA TRP A 111 12.72 -10.15 21.05
C TRP A 111 11.55 -10.85 21.76
N GLY A 112 10.42 -10.14 21.89
CA GLY A 112 9.17 -10.69 22.41
C GLY A 112 8.53 -11.68 21.43
N GLU A 113 8.55 -12.97 21.75
CA GLU A 113 8.10 -14.07 20.87
C GLU A 113 6.65 -13.88 20.37
N ALA A 114 5.76 -13.36 21.22
CA ALA A 114 4.34 -13.17 20.89
C ALA A 114 4.13 -12.24 19.68
N TYR A 115 4.85 -11.11 19.62
CA TYR A 115 4.77 -10.15 18.52
C TYR A 115 5.19 -10.77 17.19
N TRP A 116 6.37 -11.40 17.19
CA TRP A 116 6.95 -11.97 15.98
C TRP A 116 6.21 -13.23 15.51
N SER A 117 5.59 -13.98 16.42
CA SER A 117 4.70 -15.10 16.10
C SER A 117 3.40 -14.62 15.44
N LYS A 118 2.78 -13.54 15.94
CA LYS A 118 1.63 -12.89 15.29
C LYS A 118 2.00 -12.39 13.88
N PHE A 119 3.15 -11.74 13.72
CA PHE A 119 3.63 -11.26 12.42
C PHE A 119 3.93 -12.40 11.44
N ALA A 120 4.56 -13.49 11.91
CA ALA A 120 4.77 -14.70 11.09
C ALA A 120 3.44 -15.33 10.64
N LYS A 121 2.41 -15.33 11.50
CA LYS A 121 1.06 -15.80 11.17
C LYS A 121 0.43 -14.97 10.04
N LEU A 122 0.56 -13.64 10.05
CA LEU A 122 0.11 -12.77 8.96
C LEU A 122 0.74 -13.17 7.62
N LEU A 123 2.08 -13.23 7.57
CA LEU A 123 2.81 -13.50 6.33
C LEU A 123 2.46 -14.89 5.75
N LYS A 124 2.32 -15.90 6.61
CA LYS A 124 1.86 -17.23 6.23
C LYS A 124 0.44 -17.20 5.64
N LEU A 125 -0.55 -16.72 6.41
CA LEU A 125 -1.96 -16.77 6.01
C LEU A 125 -2.25 -15.95 4.75
N THR A 126 -1.53 -14.85 4.54
CA THR A 126 -1.65 -14.00 3.34
C THR A 126 -1.02 -14.66 2.11
N LYS A 127 0.14 -15.33 2.25
CA LYS A 127 0.76 -16.11 1.17
C LYS A 127 -0.11 -17.30 0.74
N GLU A 128 -0.73 -17.98 1.68
CA GLU A 128 -1.67 -19.09 1.42
C GLU A 128 -2.91 -18.66 0.60
N ARG A 129 -3.29 -17.37 0.68
CA ARG A 129 -4.48 -16.80 0.04
C ARG A 129 -4.17 -15.88 -1.14
N ASP A 130 -2.89 -15.80 -1.56
CA ASP A 130 -2.40 -14.89 -2.58
C ASP A 130 -2.75 -13.40 -2.35
N ILE A 131 -2.78 -13.01 -1.07
CA ILE A 131 -2.99 -11.64 -0.62
C ILE A 131 -1.64 -10.93 -0.54
N ILE A 132 -1.51 -9.79 -1.23
CA ILE A 132 -0.36 -8.90 -1.14
C ILE A 132 -0.44 -8.07 0.15
N VAL A 133 0.67 -7.97 0.87
CA VAL A 133 0.79 -7.17 2.10
C VAL A 133 1.68 -5.97 1.83
N GLN A 134 1.14 -4.76 1.93
CA GLN A 134 1.97 -3.57 2.06
C GLN A 134 2.26 -3.32 3.54
N ILE A 135 3.52 -3.52 3.92
CA ILE A 135 4.01 -3.25 5.27
C ILE A 135 4.35 -1.77 5.37
N GLU A 136 3.77 -1.10 6.36
CA GLU A 136 4.16 0.25 6.76
C GLU A 136 5.02 0.13 8.01
N ILE A 137 6.31 0.40 7.85
CA ILE A 137 7.36 0.06 8.82
C ILE A 137 7.29 0.96 10.04
N TRP A 138 7.25 2.27 9.82
CA TRP A 138 7.20 3.28 10.87
C TRP A 138 5.84 3.97 10.90
N ASP A 139 5.22 4.07 12.07
CA ASP A 139 4.03 4.89 12.26
C ASP A 139 4.28 5.94 13.34
N ARG A 140 4.38 7.20 12.90
CA ARG A 140 4.67 8.35 13.75
C ARG A 140 3.68 8.56 14.90
N PHE A 141 2.47 8.03 14.77
CA PHE A 141 1.45 8.11 15.82
C PHE A 141 1.76 7.23 17.03
N ASP A 142 2.62 6.22 16.92
CA ASP A 142 2.99 5.34 18.04
C ASP A 142 4.00 5.99 18.99
N TYR A 143 4.67 7.06 18.55
CA TYR A 143 5.85 7.66 19.19
C TYR A 143 5.56 9.07 19.75
N SER A 144 4.31 9.39 20.07
CA SER A 144 3.96 10.67 20.73
C SER A 144 2.73 10.51 21.63
N GLN A 145 2.51 11.49 22.49
CA GLN A 145 1.36 11.57 23.39
C GLN A 145 1.22 10.30 24.25
N LYS A 146 -0.01 9.93 24.62
CA LYS A 146 -0.35 8.72 25.41
C LYS A 146 0.19 7.39 24.89
N PHE A 147 0.62 7.32 23.62
CA PHE A 147 1.21 6.12 23.04
C PHE A 147 2.70 6.03 23.39
N TRP A 148 3.39 7.17 23.43
CA TRP A 148 4.78 7.26 23.88
C TRP A 148 4.96 6.86 25.35
N GLU A 149 4.01 7.19 26.22
CA GLU A 149 4.01 6.83 27.65
C GLU A 149 4.24 5.33 27.89
N LYS A 150 3.82 4.47 26.96
CA LYS A 150 3.90 3.00 27.06
C LYS A 150 4.92 2.37 26.11
N HIS A 151 5.53 3.18 25.25
CA HIS A 151 6.39 2.69 24.18
C HIS A 151 7.74 2.18 24.75
N PRO A 152 8.27 1.04 24.28
CA PRO A 152 9.56 0.50 24.76
C PRO A 152 10.73 1.48 24.63
N PHE A 153 10.76 2.29 23.58
CA PHE A 153 11.81 3.30 23.40
C PHE A 153 11.68 4.51 24.35
N ASN A 154 10.62 4.63 25.15
CA ASN A 154 10.57 5.62 26.21
C ASN A 154 11.61 5.25 27.29
N PRO A 155 12.48 6.18 27.73
CA PRO A 155 13.49 5.88 28.75
C PRO A 155 12.93 5.42 30.11
N LEU A 156 11.63 5.58 30.37
CA LEU A 156 10.97 5.03 31.56
C LEU A 156 10.59 3.54 31.43
N ASN A 157 10.62 2.99 30.21
CA ASN A 157 10.04 1.69 29.90
C ASN A 157 11.06 0.63 29.47
N ASN A 158 12.37 0.92 29.41
CA ASN A 158 13.39 -0.07 29.05
C ASN A 158 14.60 -0.04 29.99
N ILE A 159 15.48 -1.04 29.86
CA ILE A 159 16.71 -1.17 30.66
C ILE A 159 18.00 -0.77 29.93
N ASN A 160 17.89 -0.42 28.65
CA ASN A 160 19.03 -0.26 27.73
C ASN A 160 19.57 1.19 27.71
N TYR A 161 18.76 2.17 28.12
CA TYR A 161 19.15 3.55 28.43
C TYR A 161 18.12 4.21 29.36
N SER A 162 18.51 5.26 30.08
CA SER A 162 17.66 5.95 31.06
C SER A 162 17.32 7.39 30.67
N ALA A 163 16.48 8.06 31.47
CA ALA A 163 16.12 9.45 31.24
C ALA A 163 17.32 10.40 31.42
N GLU A 164 18.24 10.07 32.33
CA GLU A 164 19.46 10.81 32.62
C GLU A 164 20.40 10.87 31.40
N ASP A 165 20.46 9.81 30.59
CA ASP A 165 21.23 9.79 29.34
C ASP A 165 20.78 10.89 28.36
N SER A 166 19.56 11.42 28.53
CA SER A 166 19.01 12.53 27.75
C SER A 166 19.10 12.30 26.24
N ILE A 167 18.82 11.08 25.80
CA ILE A 167 18.79 10.66 24.39
C ILE A 167 17.42 10.98 23.78
N LEU A 168 16.36 10.58 24.48
CA LEU A 168 14.96 10.90 24.20
C LEU A 168 14.32 11.42 25.50
N ASN A 169 13.35 12.34 25.37
CA ASN A 169 12.53 12.76 26.50
C ASN A 169 11.50 11.69 26.88
N THR A 170 11.02 11.74 28.13
CA THR A 170 9.97 10.85 28.65
C THR A 170 8.56 11.22 28.18
N ASP A 171 8.37 12.45 27.66
CA ASP A 171 7.10 12.96 27.12
C ASP A 171 7.32 13.73 25.80
N TYR A 172 6.31 13.64 24.91
CA TYR A 172 6.17 14.38 23.64
C TYR A 172 4.67 14.65 23.40
N PRO A 173 4.09 15.73 23.95
CA PRO A 173 2.64 15.93 23.98
C PRO A 173 2.05 16.48 22.67
N GLU A 174 2.89 17.03 21.80
CA GLU A 174 2.47 17.60 20.52
C GLU A 174 1.93 16.54 19.56
N HIS A 175 1.05 16.96 18.65
CA HIS A 175 0.55 16.08 17.60
C HIS A 175 1.72 15.63 16.70
N PRO A 176 1.81 14.34 16.28
CA PRO A 176 2.96 13.81 15.52
C PRO A 176 3.33 14.62 14.27
N SER A 177 2.36 15.24 13.60
CA SER A 177 2.57 16.07 12.40
C SER A 177 3.46 17.31 12.61
N THR A 178 3.76 17.66 13.86
CA THR A 178 4.71 18.74 14.20
C THR A 178 6.18 18.37 13.93
N ASP A 179 6.49 17.08 13.73
CA ASP A 179 7.82 16.55 13.42
C ASP A 179 8.91 17.01 14.42
N ILE A 180 8.60 16.88 15.72
CA ILE A 180 9.51 17.22 16.82
C ILE A 180 10.19 16.01 17.49
N GLN A 181 9.63 14.81 17.34
CA GLN A 181 10.07 13.57 17.98
C GLN A 181 11.44 13.11 17.42
N PRO A 182 12.55 13.17 18.20
CA PRO A 182 13.90 12.84 17.72
C PRO A 182 14.10 11.41 17.24
N PHE A 183 13.21 10.46 17.59
CA PHE A 183 13.23 9.09 17.03
C PHE A 183 13.30 9.10 15.49
N PHE A 184 12.58 10.01 14.82
CA PHE A 184 12.56 10.13 13.36
C PHE A 184 13.71 10.97 12.77
N HIS A 185 14.66 11.41 13.62
CA HIS A 185 15.76 12.31 13.26
C HIS A 185 17.13 11.72 13.63
N SER A 186 17.23 10.39 13.74
CA SER A 186 18.44 9.65 14.11
C SER A 186 19.49 9.54 12.98
N ILE A 187 19.23 10.11 11.80
CA ILE A 187 20.12 10.03 10.64
C ILE A 187 21.04 11.26 10.60
N ARG A 188 22.35 11.02 10.50
CA ARG A 188 23.37 12.06 10.48
C ARG A 188 23.15 13.02 9.31
N GLY A 189 23.05 14.31 9.62
CA GLY A 189 22.80 15.39 8.65
C GLY A 189 21.38 15.95 8.71
N MET A 190 20.41 15.24 9.32
CA MET A 190 19.08 15.78 9.56
C MET A 190 19.11 16.96 10.53
N LYS A 191 18.17 17.91 10.36
CA LYS A 191 18.12 19.17 11.11
C LYS A 191 18.06 19.01 12.64
N ARG A 192 17.44 17.94 13.15
CA ARG A 192 17.34 17.66 14.60
C ARG A 192 18.28 16.55 15.09
N TYR A 193 19.20 16.08 14.23
CA TYR A 193 20.15 15.04 14.60
C TYR A 193 21.07 15.48 15.74
N THR A 194 21.34 14.56 16.67
CA THR A 194 22.47 14.66 17.62
C THR A 194 23.20 13.32 17.66
N PRO A 195 24.51 13.28 17.98
CA PRO A 195 25.25 12.02 18.11
C PRO A 195 24.67 11.03 19.12
N LYS A 196 23.91 11.50 20.13
CA LYS A 196 23.23 10.62 21.08
C LYS A 196 22.19 9.71 20.41
N LEU A 197 21.60 10.15 19.29
CA LEU A 197 20.60 9.38 18.56
C LEU A 197 21.21 8.19 17.78
N ASP A 198 22.54 8.06 17.72
CA ASP A 198 23.19 6.88 17.15
C ASP A 198 22.75 5.60 17.89
N VAL A 199 22.58 5.64 19.22
CA VAL A 199 22.05 4.53 20.04
C VAL A 199 20.64 4.14 19.61
N ILE A 200 19.77 5.13 19.33
CA ILE A 200 18.40 4.88 18.88
C ILE A 200 18.42 4.26 17.48
N ARG A 201 19.31 4.72 16.60
CA ARG A 201 19.47 4.16 15.25
C ARG A 201 19.91 2.70 15.28
N GLU A 202 20.83 2.32 16.17
CA GLU A 202 21.24 0.92 16.33
C GLU A 202 20.07 -0.02 16.67
N TYR A 203 19.17 0.38 17.58
CA TYR A 203 17.97 -0.40 17.88
C TYR A 203 16.93 -0.38 16.75
N GLN A 204 16.80 0.74 16.03
CA GLN A 204 15.97 0.81 14.81
C GLN A 204 16.49 -0.17 13.74
N GLU A 205 17.80 -0.20 13.49
CA GLU A 205 18.45 -1.11 12.55
C GLU A 205 18.26 -2.59 12.95
N LYS A 206 18.45 -2.94 14.23
CA LYS A 206 18.15 -4.28 14.78
C LYS A 206 16.69 -4.69 14.52
N TYR A 207 15.75 -3.77 14.73
CA TYR A 207 14.32 -4.00 14.51
C TYR A 207 14.00 -4.25 13.02
N ILE A 208 14.60 -3.48 12.12
CA ILE A 208 14.46 -3.69 10.67
C ILE A 208 15.06 -5.04 10.25
N ASP A 209 16.27 -5.38 10.71
CA ASP A 209 16.87 -6.68 10.43
C ASP A 209 15.99 -7.86 10.89
N LYS A 210 15.38 -7.73 12.07
CA LYS A 210 14.41 -8.71 12.58
C LYS A 210 13.17 -8.80 11.70
N LEU A 211 12.58 -7.69 11.26
CA LEU A 211 11.46 -7.65 10.32
C LEU A 211 11.80 -8.35 8.99
N LEU A 212 12.92 -7.96 8.38
CA LEU A 212 13.38 -8.49 7.09
C LEU A 212 13.71 -9.98 7.15
N SER A 213 14.15 -10.48 8.31
CA SER A 213 14.39 -11.92 8.52
C SER A 213 13.14 -12.79 8.29
N TYR A 214 11.94 -12.24 8.52
CA TYR A 214 10.67 -12.88 8.16
C TYR A 214 10.30 -12.59 6.70
N THR A 215 10.25 -11.32 6.30
CA THR A 215 9.60 -10.90 5.04
C THR A 215 10.35 -11.31 3.78
N PHE A 216 11.69 -11.44 3.81
CA PHE A 216 12.47 -11.90 2.65
C PHE A 216 12.22 -13.35 2.25
N ASN A 217 11.37 -14.08 2.97
CA ASN A 217 10.90 -15.43 2.59
C ASN A 217 9.53 -15.39 1.87
N TYR A 218 8.96 -14.20 1.63
CA TYR A 218 7.61 -14.01 1.11
C TYR A 218 7.58 -13.10 -0.12
N GLY A 219 7.22 -13.67 -1.28
CA GLY A 219 7.13 -12.94 -2.55
C GLY A 219 5.88 -12.06 -2.68
N ASN A 220 5.08 -11.87 -1.63
CA ASN A 220 3.82 -11.11 -1.63
C ASN A 220 3.89 -9.87 -0.72
N VAL A 221 5.08 -9.28 -0.54
CA VAL A 221 5.32 -8.14 0.36
C VAL A 221 5.77 -6.90 -0.42
N LEU A 222 5.14 -5.76 -0.13
CA LEU A 222 5.57 -4.41 -0.52
C LEU A 222 5.99 -3.64 0.75
N TYR A 223 6.96 -2.74 0.64
CA TYR A 223 7.46 -1.98 1.79
C TYR A 223 7.19 -0.48 1.60
N CYS A 224 6.56 0.13 2.59
CA CYS A 224 6.34 1.57 2.72
C CYS A 224 7.06 2.03 3.99
N MET A 225 7.96 3.01 3.88
CA MET A 225 8.81 3.39 5.01
C MET A 225 7.99 3.95 6.17
N ASN A 226 7.05 4.84 5.89
CA ASN A 226 6.22 5.47 6.91
C ASN A 226 4.72 5.36 6.62
N ASN A 227 3.91 5.50 7.67
CA ASN A 227 2.55 6.03 7.61
C ASN A 227 2.58 7.56 7.76
N GLU A 228 1.95 8.29 6.83
CA GLU A 228 1.62 9.73 6.97
C GLU A 228 2.78 10.63 7.40
N THR A 229 3.95 10.43 6.81
CA THR A 229 5.13 11.21 7.21
C THR A 229 5.06 12.66 6.72
N SER A 230 5.61 13.54 7.54
CA SER A 230 6.03 14.90 7.19
C SER A 230 7.46 15.17 7.65
N THR A 231 8.19 14.11 7.99
CA THR A 231 9.61 14.11 8.27
C THR A 231 10.37 14.27 6.93
N PRO A 232 11.50 15.00 6.90
CA PRO A 232 12.29 15.19 5.68
C PRO A 232 12.68 13.88 4.96
N VAL A 233 12.90 13.97 3.64
CA VAL A 233 13.13 12.82 2.75
C VAL A 233 14.32 11.95 3.15
N GLU A 234 15.30 12.55 3.83
CA GLU A 234 16.50 11.87 4.36
C GLU A 234 16.16 10.70 5.28
N TRP A 235 15.09 10.78 6.07
CA TRP A 235 14.62 9.69 6.93
C TRP A 235 14.14 8.48 6.12
N GLY A 236 13.22 8.70 5.18
CA GLY A 236 12.70 7.64 4.31
C GLY A 236 13.79 7.05 3.41
N ASN A 237 14.64 7.91 2.83
CA ASN A 237 15.73 7.50 1.95
C ASN A 237 16.76 6.62 2.68
N TYR A 238 17.07 6.88 3.94
CA TYR A 238 17.94 6.02 4.74
C TYR A 238 17.41 4.59 4.83
N TRP A 239 16.14 4.42 5.19
CA TRP A 239 15.53 3.09 5.31
C TRP A 239 15.37 2.39 3.95
N ILE A 240 15.08 3.14 2.89
CA ILE A 240 15.07 2.64 1.51
C ILE A 240 16.44 2.04 1.14
N ASP A 241 17.53 2.75 1.41
CA ASP A 241 18.89 2.28 1.09
C ASP A 241 19.34 1.13 1.99
N TYR A 242 19.01 1.18 3.29
CA TYR A 242 19.28 0.11 4.24
C TYR A 242 18.62 -1.21 3.83
N ILE A 243 17.31 -1.17 3.56
CA ILE A 243 16.53 -2.35 3.16
C ILE A 243 16.98 -2.86 1.78
N ARG A 244 17.31 -1.96 0.85
CA ARG A 244 17.89 -2.31 -0.47
C ARG A 244 19.23 -3.03 -0.34
N ALA A 245 20.11 -2.60 0.56
CA ALA A 245 21.37 -3.29 0.85
C ALA A 245 21.12 -4.70 1.40
N LYS A 246 20.30 -4.84 2.44
CA LYS A 246 19.94 -6.13 3.05
C LYS A 246 19.26 -7.09 2.06
N ALA A 247 18.44 -6.57 1.15
CA ALA A 247 17.79 -7.35 0.10
C ALA A 247 18.81 -7.85 -0.94
N LYS A 248 19.75 -7.01 -1.36
CA LYS A 248 20.86 -7.39 -2.24
C LYS A 248 21.75 -8.48 -1.62
N GLU A 249 22.03 -8.39 -0.32
CA GLU A 249 22.77 -9.42 0.43
C GLU A 249 22.02 -10.76 0.50
N ASN A 250 20.68 -10.72 0.51
CA ASN A 250 19.80 -11.88 0.60
C ASN A 250 19.31 -12.43 -0.76
N GLY A 251 19.61 -11.75 -1.87
CA GLY A 251 19.08 -12.09 -3.20
C GLY A 251 17.57 -11.85 -3.35
N ALA A 252 16.99 -10.94 -2.58
CA ALA A 252 15.55 -10.66 -2.60
C ALA A 252 15.17 -9.57 -3.62
N GLU A 253 14.20 -9.85 -4.49
CA GLU A 253 13.50 -8.85 -5.32
C GLU A 253 12.45 -8.14 -4.42
N ILE A 254 12.53 -6.80 -4.32
CA ILE A 254 11.70 -6.01 -3.40
C ILE A 254 11.24 -4.69 -4.03
N TYR A 255 10.13 -4.16 -3.53
CA TYR A 255 9.56 -2.88 -3.96
C TYR A 255 9.31 -1.97 -2.75
N LEU A 256 9.80 -0.75 -2.88
CA LEU A 256 9.92 0.28 -1.85
C LEU A 256 9.14 1.55 -2.26
N THR A 257 8.45 2.17 -1.30
CA THR A 257 7.85 3.51 -1.36
C THR A 257 7.96 4.21 0.01
N ASP A 258 7.49 5.46 0.07
CA ASP A 258 7.08 6.12 1.32
C ASP A 258 5.63 6.65 1.17
N MET A 259 5.01 7.12 2.26
CA MET A 259 3.67 7.74 2.28
C MET A 259 3.70 9.09 2.98
N TYR A 260 3.75 10.16 2.19
CA TYR A 260 3.70 11.55 2.69
C TYR A 260 2.25 11.99 2.99
N ASP A 261 2.03 12.66 4.13
CA ASP A 261 0.71 13.16 4.56
C ASP A 261 0.07 14.13 3.53
N TYR A 262 0.90 14.98 2.92
CA TYR A 262 0.43 16.14 2.14
C TYR A 262 0.05 15.85 0.67
N PHE A 263 -0.06 14.58 0.25
CA PHE A 263 -0.42 14.21 -1.13
C PHE A 263 -1.77 14.78 -1.61
N PHE A 264 -2.72 15.03 -0.69
CA PHE A 264 -3.99 15.71 -0.97
C PHE A 264 -3.85 17.11 -1.59
N LYS A 265 -2.66 17.73 -1.44
CA LYS A 265 -2.32 19.05 -1.97
C LYS A 265 -0.96 19.02 -2.68
N ILE A 266 -0.86 18.18 -3.71
CA ILE A 266 0.37 17.92 -4.47
C ILE A 266 1.12 19.17 -4.94
N SER A 267 0.41 20.26 -5.28
CA SER A 267 1.03 21.52 -5.75
C SER A 267 1.94 22.20 -4.72
N THR A 268 1.75 21.92 -3.42
CA THR A 268 2.58 22.49 -2.34
C THR A 268 3.43 21.45 -1.59
N CYS A 269 3.25 20.15 -1.85
CA CYS A 269 4.03 19.09 -1.21
C CYS A 269 5.32 18.81 -2.00
N LYS A 270 6.47 19.32 -1.54
CA LYS A 270 7.76 19.15 -2.25
C LYS A 270 8.26 17.71 -2.19
N GLU A 271 8.06 17.07 -1.05
CA GLU A 271 8.44 15.70 -0.73
C GLU A 271 7.63 14.72 -1.59
N CYS A 272 6.34 14.98 -1.78
CA CYS A 272 5.48 14.24 -2.72
C CYS A 272 5.94 14.42 -4.18
N GLN A 273 6.36 15.64 -4.57
CA GLN A 273 6.89 15.90 -5.91
C GLN A 273 8.23 15.19 -6.15
N GLU A 274 9.10 15.13 -5.14
CA GLU A 274 10.34 14.35 -5.18
C GLU A 274 10.06 12.85 -5.29
N LEU A 275 9.11 12.31 -4.51
CA LEU A 275 8.69 10.91 -4.62
C LEU A 275 8.28 10.56 -6.06
N ILE A 276 7.47 11.42 -6.70
CA ILE A 276 7.06 11.26 -8.10
C ILE A 276 8.26 11.33 -9.07
N ALA A 277 9.23 12.21 -8.79
CA ALA A 277 10.41 12.41 -9.63
C ALA A 277 11.52 11.36 -9.48
N ARG A 278 11.46 10.49 -8.46
CA ARG A 278 12.53 9.55 -8.09
C ARG A 278 12.12 8.06 -8.20
N PRO A 279 11.84 7.53 -9.41
CA PRO A 279 11.56 6.10 -9.61
C PRO A 279 12.72 5.17 -9.22
N ASP A 280 13.93 5.71 -9.13
CA ASP A 280 15.14 5.03 -8.67
C ASP A 280 15.11 4.74 -7.16
N TYR A 281 14.47 5.60 -6.36
CA TYR A 281 14.26 5.37 -4.93
C TYR A 281 12.91 4.72 -4.65
N TYR A 282 11.83 5.31 -5.16
CA TYR A 282 10.46 4.89 -4.91
C TYR A 282 9.94 4.09 -6.11
N THR A 283 10.20 2.78 -6.07
CA THR A 283 9.90 1.81 -7.14
C THR A 283 8.41 1.61 -7.42
N PHE A 284 7.55 2.07 -6.51
CA PHE A 284 6.14 2.38 -6.74
C PHE A 284 5.79 3.66 -5.97
N MET A 285 4.59 4.20 -6.17
CA MET A 285 4.09 5.34 -5.40
C MET A 285 2.95 4.91 -4.50
N ASP A 286 2.95 5.36 -3.24
CA ASP A 286 1.72 5.42 -2.44
C ASP A 286 1.18 6.86 -2.45
N ILE A 287 -0.03 7.03 -2.99
CA ILE A 287 -0.69 8.34 -3.12
C ILE A 287 -1.93 8.46 -2.23
N SER A 288 -2.06 7.58 -1.23
CA SER A 288 -3.28 7.35 -0.45
C SER A 288 -3.96 8.61 0.07
N GLN A 289 -3.21 9.65 0.44
CA GLN A 289 -3.78 10.81 1.12
C GLN A 289 -4.71 11.67 0.25
N ILE A 290 -4.67 11.53 -1.09
CA ILE A 290 -5.70 12.11 -1.96
C ILE A 290 -7.11 11.63 -1.60
N ASN A 291 -7.21 10.45 -0.99
CA ASN A 291 -8.47 9.82 -0.59
C ASN A 291 -8.98 10.27 0.78
N SER A 292 -8.47 11.39 1.30
CA SER A 292 -9.08 12.21 2.35
C SER A 292 -9.72 13.44 1.69
N ARG A 293 -9.86 14.57 2.41
CA ARG A 293 -9.87 16.00 2.01
C ARG A 293 -10.36 16.43 0.60
N ASN A 294 -9.98 15.75 -0.48
CA ASN A 294 -10.52 15.89 -1.83
C ASN A 294 -11.81 15.06 -2.00
N PHE A 295 -12.82 15.67 -2.62
CA PHE A 295 -14.14 15.06 -2.86
C PHE A 295 -14.55 15.22 -4.32
N GLY A 296 -15.41 14.32 -4.79
CA GLY A 296 -16.02 14.38 -6.12
C GLY A 296 -15.04 14.65 -7.28
N GLN A 297 -15.33 15.66 -8.09
CA GLN A 297 -14.49 16.08 -9.22
C GLN A 297 -13.08 16.53 -8.77
N ALA A 298 -12.95 17.20 -7.62
CA ALA A 298 -11.65 17.65 -7.12
C ALA A 298 -10.74 16.48 -6.69
N HIS A 299 -11.31 15.34 -6.28
CA HIS A 299 -10.56 14.10 -6.09
C HIS A 299 -10.00 13.59 -7.43
N TRP A 300 -10.85 13.52 -8.46
CA TRP A 300 -10.45 13.08 -9.80
C TRP A 300 -9.36 13.98 -10.41
N ASP A 301 -9.53 15.30 -10.34
CA ASP A 301 -8.57 16.25 -10.94
C ASP A 301 -7.21 16.19 -10.25
N THR A 302 -7.19 16.01 -8.92
CA THR A 302 -5.96 15.81 -8.13
C THR A 302 -5.28 14.49 -8.51
N LEU A 303 -6.05 13.41 -8.61
CA LEU A 303 -5.57 12.09 -9.04
C LEU A 303 -4.93 12.17 -10.43
N GLN A 304 -5.66 12.68 -11.43
CA GLN A 304 -5.15 12.77 -12.81
C GLN A 304 -3.93 13.68 -12.93
N THR A 305 -3.85 14.76 -12.13
CA THR A 305 -2.65 15.60 -12.04
C THR A 305 -1.43 14.79 -11.56
N ILE A 306 -1.57 14.01 -10.49
CA ILE A 306 -0.49 13.17 -9.95
C ILE A 306 -0.07 12.09 -10.95
N LEU A 307 -1.02 11.43 -11.61
CA LEU A 307 -0.70 10.39 -12.60
C LEU A 307 -0.04 10.97 -13.86
N ALA A 308 -0.44 12.16 -14.30
CA ALA A 308 0.23 12.89 -15.38
C ALA A 308 1.63 13.40 -14.98
N MET A 309 1.90 13.65 -13.70
CA MET A 309 3.25 13.93 -13.20
C MET A 309 4.12 12.67 -13.18
N ARG A 310 3.58 11.53 -12.73
CA ARG A 310 4.25 10.21 -12.75
C ARG A 310 4.70 9.83 -14.16
N ASP A 311 3.82 10.02 -15.15
CA ASP A 311 4.05 9.61 -16.54
C ASP A 311 5.14 10.41 -17.27
N LYS A 312 5.75 11.41 -16.61
CA LYS A 312 6.97 12.11 -17.08
C LYS A 312 8.26 11.36 -16.75
N TYR A 313 8.19 10.30 -15.95
CA TYR A 313 9.32 9.51 -15.46
C TYR A 313 9.14 8.03 -15.83
N ALA A 314 10.08 7.17 -15.40
CA ALA A 314 9.94 5.73 -15.55
C ALA A 314 8.62 5.25 -14.93
N LEU A 315 7.82 4.54 -15.75
CA LEU A 315 6.49 4.08 -15.38
C LEU A 315 6.58 3.08 -14.22
N ARG A 316 5.68 3.23 -13.26
CA ARG A 316 5.59 2.39 -12.07
C ARG A 316 4.19 2.40 -11.45
N PRO A 317 3.86 1.45 -10.57
CA PRO A 317 2.53 1.38 -9.97
C PRO A 317 2.21 2.59 -9.08
N ALA A 318 0.92 2.94 -9.03
CA ALA A 318 0.38 3.92 -8.09
C ALA A 318 -0.67 3.24 -7.20
N ASN A 319 -0.40 3.20 -5.90
CA ASN A 319 -1.19 2.50 -4.89
C ASN A 319 -2.04 3.48 -4.05
N ASN A 320 -3.22 3.02 -3.63
CA ASN A 320 -4.11 3.71 -2.69
C ASN A 320 -4.44 2.77 -1.52
N THR A 321 -3.51 2.69 -0.57
CA THR A 321 -3.51 1.83 0.62
C THR A 321 -4.43 2.32 1.75
N LYS A 322 -4.77 3.61 1.75
CA LYS A 322 -5.74 4.22 2.69
C LYS A 322 -6.76 5.04 1.90
N ILE A 323 -7.98 4.51 1.79
CA ILE A 323 -9.13 5.25 1.25
C ILE A 323 -10.10 5.56 2.40
N TYR A 324 -10.24 6.83 2.75
CA TYR A 324 -11.17 7.26 3.80
C TYR A 324 -12.60 7.27 3.29
N GLY A 325 -13.53 7.00 4.20
CA GLY A 325 -14.96 6.86 3.91
C GLY A 325 -15.70 6.41 5.15
N GLY A 326 -15.76 7.28 6.16
CA GLY A 326 -16.30 6.91 7.46
C GLY A 326 -16.13 8.00 8.52
N GLY A 327 -17.07 8.05 9.44
CA GLY A 327 -17.02 8.90 10.64
C GLY A 327 -17.22 10.40 10.43
N ASN A 328 -17.19 10.91 9.18
CA ASN A 328 -17.31 12.34 8.87
C ASN A 328 -16.37 13.24 9.73
N PHE A 329 -15.15 12.79 9.98
CA PHE A 329 -14.19 13.55 10.78
C PHE A 329 -13.80 14.86 10.08
N GLY A 330 -13.63 15.93 10.85
CA GLY A 330 -13.43 17.29 10.35
C GLY A 330 -12.19 17.50 9.46
N PHE A 331 -11.26 16.54 9.40
CA PHE A 331 -10.16 16.54 8.44
C PHE A 331 -10.54 15.97 7.06
N GLY A 332 -11.82 15.67 6.80
CA GLY A 332 -12.32 15.33 5.47
C GLY A 332 -12.38 13.83 5.14
N THR A 333 -12.72 12.97 6.10
CA THR A 333 -12.88 11.53 5.82
C THR A 333 -14.14 11.21 5.02
N GLY A 334 -15.21 11.98 5.20
CA GLY A 334 -16.49 11.78 4.51
C GLY A 334 -17.29 10.59 5.03
N THR A 335 -18.29 10.22 4.22
CA THR A 335 -19.22 9.10 4.43
C THR A 335 -18.66 7.79 3.88
N GLU A 336 -19.32 6.66 4.18
CA GLU A 336 -18.97 5.39 3.54
C GLU A 336 -19.10 5.44 2.01
N ASP A 337 -20.03 6.23 1.47
CA ASP A 337 -20.26 6.33 0.03
C ASP A 337 -19.15 7.14 -0.64
N ASP A 338 -18.63 8.20 0.00
CA ASP A 338 -17.41 8.90 -0.45
C ASP A 338 -16.21 7.93 -0.60
N GLY A 339 -16.08 6.98 0.32
CA GLY A 339 -15.05 5.93 0.26
C GLY A 339 -15.22 4.98 -0.92
N ILE A 340 -16.46 4.57 -1.22
CA ILE A 340 -16.77 3.78 -2.43
C ILE A 340 -16.46 4.58 -3.69
N GLU A 341 -16.89 5.85 -3.76
CA GLU A 341 -16.64 6.67 -4.93
C GLU A 341 -15.13 6.92 -5.16
N ARG A 342 -14.36 7.18 -4.10
CA ARG A 342 -12.88 7.32 -4.17
C ARG A 342 -12.23 6.03 -4.68
N PHE A 343 -12.64 4.88 -4.15
CA PHE A 343 -12.19 3.57 -4.60
C PHE A 343 -12.44 3.36 -6.10
N CYS A 344 -13.66 3.58 -6.58
CA CYS A 344 -14.00 3.43 -8.00
C CYS A 344 -13.27 4.46 -8.89
N ARG A 345 -13.16 5.73 -8.46
CA ARG A 345 -12.39 6.77 -9.18
C ARG A 345 -10.91 6.43 -9.30
N ASN A 346 -10.29 5.81 -8.29
CA ASN A 346 -8.88 5.40 -8.37
C ASN A 346 -8.65 4.32 -9.43
N ILE A 347 -9.54 3.32 -9.50
CA ILE A 347 -9.46 2.25 -10.49
C ILE A 347 -9.66 2.78 -11.91
N ILE A 348 -10.74 3.55 -12.14
CA ILE A 348 -11.03 4.19 -13.43
C ILE A 348 -9.97 5.23 -13.82
N GLY A 349 -9.32 5.85 -12.83
CA GLY A 349 -8.23 6.80 -13.04
C GLY A 349 -6.92 6.18 -13.49
N GLY A 350 -6.75 4.85 -13.41
CA GLY A 350 -5.52 4.16 -13.79
C GLY A 350 -4.51 3.95 -12.64
N CYS A 351 -5.00 3.70 -11.43
CA CYS A 351 -4.20 3.23 -10.30
C CYS A 351 -4.02 1.70 -10.33
N ALA A 352 -2.94 1.22 -9.73
CA ALA A 352 -2.61 -0.20 -9.58
C ALA A 352 -3.24 -0.85 -8.35
N SER A 353 -3.64 -0.04 -7.36
CA SER A 353 -4.37 -0.51 -6.18
C SER A 353 -5.43 0.47 -5.68
N ALA A 354 -6.43 -0.09 -4.99
CA ALA A 354 -7.38 0.63 -4.15
C ALA A 354 -7.75 -0.23 -2.94
N ARG A 355 -7.64 0.33 -1.73
CA ARG A 355 -7.93 -0.37 -0.47
C ARG A 355 -8.65 0.52 0.55
N HIS A 356 -9.83 0.04 0.99
CA HIS A 356 -10.67 0.71 1.98
C HIS A 356 -9.97 0.84 3.34
N HIS A 357 -9.92 2.04 3.92
CA HIS A 357 -9.30 2.29 5.23
C HIS A 357 -10.13 1.68 6.38
N ARG A 358 -9.50 1.50 7.55
CA ARG A 358 -10.16 0.89 8.72
C ARG A 358 -11.26 1.78 9.31
N PRO A 359 -12.32 1.22 9.93
CA PRO A 359 -13.24 1.98 10.75
C PRO A 359 -12.52 2.60 11.96
N PRO A 360 -13.05 3.70 12.54
CA PRO A 360 -14.26 4.42 12.14
C PRO A 360 -14.06 5.37 10.95
N ALA A 361 -12.82 5.61 10.50
CA ALA A 361 -12.50 6.62 9.49
C ALA A 361 -12.63 6.15 8.02
N GLY A 362 -12.84 4.85 7.80
CA GLY A 362 -13.09 4.24 6.49
C GLY A 362 -14.00 3.01 6.58
N ASN A 363 -14.39 2.49 5.43
CA ASN A 363 -15.37 1.42 5.29
C ASN A 363 -14.97 0.07 5.89
N GLY A 364 -13.67 -0.20 6.08
CA GLY A 364 -13.16 -1.53 6.44
C GLY A 364 -13.65 -2.62 5.47
N LEU A 365 -14.02 -3.77 6.01
CA LEU A 365 -14.68 -4.89 5.32
C LEU A 365 -16.22 -4.81 5.41
N ASN A 366 -16.81 -3.61 5.51
CA ASN A 366 -18.27 -3.47 5.53
C ASN A 366 -18.92 -3.98 4.22
N ARG A 367 -20.27 -4.07 4.22
CA ARG A 367 -21.03 -4.56 3.07
C ARG A 367 -20.76 -3.78 1.78
N LYS A 368 -20.59 -2.46 1.86
CA LYS A 368 -20.35 -1.58 0.70
C LYS A 368 -18.94 -1.81 0.11
N ALA A 369 -17.92 -1.87 0.96
CA ALA A 369 -16.54 -2.15 0.54
C ALA A 369 -16.46 -3.50 -0.20
N LYS A 370 -17.01 -4.56 0.42
CA LYS A 370 -17.08 -5.89 -0.20
C LYS A 370 -17.82 -5.90 -1.54
N ALA A 371 -18.93 -5.17 -1.66
CA ALA A 371 -19.66 -5.05 -2.92
C ALA A 371 -18.85 -4.31 -4.00
N SER A 372 -18.15 -3.22 -3.64
CA SER A 372 -17.31 -2.47 -4.58
C SER A 372 -16.14 -3.30 -5.13
N ILE A 373 -15.53 -4.16 -4.29
CA ILE A 373 -14.48 -5.11 -4.74
C ILE A 373 -15.08 -6.12 -5.71
N LYS A 374 -16.24 -6.72 -5.40
CA LYS A 374 -16.95 -7.63 -6.32
C LYS A 374 -17.31 -6.96 -7.64
N ALA A 375 -17.76 -5.71 -7.62
CA ALA A 375 -18.11 -4.95 -8.81
C ALA A 375 -16.91 -4.80 -9.75
N VAL A 376 -15.76 -4.35 -9.23
CA VAL A 376 -14.52 -4.23 -10.01
C VAL A 376 -14.05 -5.60 -10.55
N ARG A 377 -14.10 -6.66 -9.73
CA ARG A 377 -13.79 -8.02 -10.21
C ARG A 377 -14.78 -8.55 -11.25
N SER A 378 -16.03 -8.09 -11.23
CA SER A 378 -17.00 -8.46 -12.27
C SER A 378 -16.77 -7.69 -13.58
N VAL A 379 -16.17 -6.48 -13.53
CA VAL A 379 -15.71 -5.77 -14.73
C VAL A 379 -14.51 -6.49 -15.36
N GLU A 380 -13.55 -6.97 -14.55
CA GLU A 380 -12.35 -7.70 -15.02
C GLU A 380 -12.64 -9.03 -15.75
N LYS A 381 -13.88 -9.55 -15.71
CA LYS A 381 -14.32 -10.67 -16.55
C LYS A 381 -14.40 -10.32 -18.04
N TYR A 382 -14.49 -9.03 -18.34
CA TYR A 382 -14.79 -8.44 -19.65
C TYR A 382 -13.65 -7.51 -20.09
N ILE A 383 -13.32 -6.54 -19.25
CA ILE A 383 -12.31 -5.51 -19.52
C ILE A 383 -11.32 -5.47 -18.36
N LEU A 384 -10.05 -5.73 -18.66
CA LEU A 384 -8.95 -5.55 -17.71
C LEU A 384 -8.58 -4.07 -17.67
N PHE A 385 -8.56 -3.47 -16.47
CA PHE A 385 -8.36 -2.01 -16.33
C PHE A 385 -7.01 -1.51 -16.86
N TRP A 386 -6.02 -2.38 -16.99
CA TRP A 386 -4.69 -2.06 -17.54
C TRP A 386 -4.59 -2.08 -19.07
N ASP A 387 -5.65 -2.49 -19.78
CA ASP A 387 -5.74 -2.47 -21.25
C ASP A 387 -6.36 -1.16 -21.79
N GLY A 388 -6.83 -0.28 -20.88
CA GLY A 388 -7.40 1.02 -21.18
C GLY A 388 -6.68 2.18 -20.47
N THR A 389 -7.12 3.40 -20.76
CA THR A 389 -6.66 4.65 -20.12
C THR A 389 -7.85 5.56 -19.83
N PRO A 390 -7.75 6.57 -18.95
CA PRO A 390 -8.80 7.57 -18.80
C PRO A 390 -9.09 8.30 -20.12
N GLN A 391 -10.37 8.44 -20.50
CA GLN A 391 -10.81 8.99 -21.79
C GLN A 391 -11.90 10.08 -21.62
N MET A 392 -11.76 10.95 -20.61
CA MET A 392 -12.81 11.91 -20.22
C MET A 392 -13.29 12.84 -21.34
N ASN A 393 -12.45 13.08 -22.36
CA ASN A 393 -12.80 13.80 -23.59
C ASN A 393 -13.90 13.13 -24.44
N LEU A 394 -14.24 11.86 -24.18
CA LEU A 394 -15.33 11.14 -24.85
C LEU A 394 -16.69 11.31 -24.15
N LEU A 395 -16.76 11.94 -22.97
CA LEU A 395 -18.01 12.20 -22.26
C LEU A 395 -18.41 13.68 -22.35
N THR A 396 -19.55 13.94 -22.99
CA THR A 396 -20.22 15.25 -23.03
C THR A 396 -21.57 15.17 -22.29
N ASN A 397 -22.21 16.32 -22.06
CA ASN A 397 -23.47 16.43 -21.30
C ASN A 397 -23.37 15.71 -19.94
N ARG A 398 -22.42 16.14 -19.11
CA ARG A 398 -22.01 15.48 -17.87
C ARG A 398 -21.71 16.52 -16.79
N GLU A 399 -22.35 16.38 -15.63
CA GLU A 399 -22.11 17.23 -14.47
C GLU A 399 -20.82 16.86 -13.71
N PRO A 400 -20.24 17.77 -12.90
CA PRO A 400 -19.12 17.45 -12.03
C PRO A 400 -19.44 16.26 -11.11
N ASN A 401 -18.54 15.27 -11.06
CA ASN A 401 -18.71 14.01 -10.34
C ASN A 401 -19.82 13.03 -10.80
N GLU A 402 -20.52 13.29 -11.90
CA GLU A 402 -21.57 12.37 -12.36
C GLU A 402 -21.02 11.03 -12.85
N ALA A 403 -20.06 11.07 -13.79
CA ALA A 403 -19.45 9.88 -14.35
C ALA A 403 -17.98 10.07 -14.75
N TYR A 404 -17.27 8.95 -14.85
CA TYR A 404 -15.86 8.85 -15.22
C TYR A 404 -15.65 7.70 -16.20
N ILE A 405 -14.71 7.83 -17.15
CA ILE A 405 -14.48 6.80 -18.19
C ILE A 405 -13.01 6.38 -18.29
N LEU A 406 -12.81 5.06 -18.36
CA LEU A 406 -11.59 4.41 -18.81
C LEU A 406 -11.90 3.62 -20.08
N GLY A 407 -10.96 3.52 -21.02
CA GLY A 407 -11.14 2.65 -22.18
C GLY A 407 -10.00 2.71 -23.19
N ARG A 408 -10.18 1.93 -24.24
CA ARG A 408 -9.33 1.89 -25.43
C ARG A 408 -10.22 2.21 -26.64
N PRO A 409 -10.12 3.43 -27.20
CA PRO A 409 -11.06 3.91 -28.22
C PRO A 409 -11.24 2.94 -29.39
N GLY A 410 -12.49 2.51 -29.59
CA GLY A 410 -12.87 1.59 -30.66
C GLY A 410 -12.76 0.10 -30.36
N GLU A 411 -12.27 -0.26 -29.17
CA GLU A 411 -12.22 -1.64 -28.67
C GLU A 411 -13.15 -1.82 -27.47
N HIS A 412 -12.96 -1.03 -26.40
CA HIS A 412 -13.75 -1.18 -25.17
C HIS A 412 -13.76 0.09 -24.31
N TYR A 413 -14.75 0.22 -23.43
CA TYR A 413 -14.91 1.32 -22.48
C TYR A 413 -15.56 0.83 -21.18
N VAL A 414 -15.20 1.45 -20.05
CA VAL A 414 -15.85 1.31 -18.75
C VAL A 414 -16.23 2.71 -18.28
N ILE A 415 -17.53 3.01 -18.20
CA ILE A 415 -18.05 4.24 -17.60
C ILE A 415 -18.49 3.93 -16.18
N TYR A 416 -17.92 4.61 -15.19
CA TYR A 416 -18.36 4.58 -13.81
C TYR A 416 -19.26 5.78 -13.51
N PHE A 417 -20.52 5.53 -13.16
CA PHE A 417 -21.46 6.51 -12.60
C PHE A 417 -21.41 6.43 -11.08
N THR A 418 -21.27 7.58 -10.41
CA THR A 418 -21.21 7.64 -8.95
C THR A 418 -22.55 7.30 -8.30
N GLN A 419 -23.65 7.78 -8.88
CA GLN A 419 -25.03 7.50 -8.48
C GLN A 419 -25.91 7.28 -9.72
N GLU A 420 -27.15 7.78 -9.72
CA GLU A 420 -27.94 7.94 -10.95
C GLU A 420 -27.37 9.07 -11.81
N GLY A 421 -27.63 9.04 -13.11
CA GLY A 421 -27.10 10.04 -14.04
C GLY A 421 -27.20 9.60 -15.50
N LYS A 422 -26.85 10.50 -16.42
CA LYS A 422 -26.80 10.23 -17.85
C LYS A 422 -25.73 11.06 -18.53
N VAL A 423 -24.95 10.42 -19.39
CA VAL A 423 -23.89 11.09 -20.15
C VAL A 423 -23.98 10.77 -21.63
N THR A 424 -23.45 11.65 -22.46
CA THR A 424 -23.30 11.40 -23.89
C THR A 424 -21.90 10.87 -24.18
N LEU A 425 -21.81 9.62 -24.62
CA LEU A 425 -20.57 8.98 -25.07
C LEU A 425 -20.34 9.25 -26.56
N ASP A 426 -19.18 9.79 -26.92
CA ASP A 426 -18.80 9.99 -28.32
C ASP A 426 -18.18 8.72 -28.93
N LEU A 427 -18.94 8.08 -29.82
CA LEU A 427 -18.50 6.96 -30.65
C LEU A 427 -18.45 7.33 -32.15
N THR A 428 -18.45 8.63 -32.51
CA THR A 428 -18.48 9.08 -33.92
C THR A 428 -17.32 8.53 -34.74
N ALA A 429 -16.13 8.41 -34.13
CA ALA A 429 -14.92 7.90 -34.76
C ALA A 429 -14.95 6.39 -35.08
N ASN A 430 -15.88 5.60 -34.52
CA ASN A 430 -15.91 4.14 -34.70
C ASN A 430 -17.32 3.60 -34.98
N LYS A 431 -17.53 3.03 -36.16
CA LYS A 431 -18.83 2.52 -36.64
C LYS A 431 -19.21 1.11 -36.18
N SER A 432 -18.44 0.50 -35.27
CA SER A 432 -18.68 -0.87 -34.78
C SER A 432 -19.99 -0.96 -33.98
N LEU A 433 -20.48 -2.19 -33.83
CA LEU A 433 -21.45 -2.53 -32.80
C LEU A 433 -20.71 -2.82 -31.49
N PHE A 434 -21.28 -2.37 -30.39
CA PHE A 434 -20.80 -2.62 -29.04
C PHE A 434 -21.91 -3.28 -28.20
N GLU A 435 -21.51 -4.04 -27.19
CA GLU A 435 -22.38 -4.56 -26.15
C GLU A 435 -22.18 -3.78 -24.86
N LEU A 436 -23.26 -3.27 -24.28
CA LEU A 436 -23.30 -2.66 -22.96
C LEU A 436 -23.83 -3.66 -21.92
N LYS A 437 -23.05 -3.88 -20.87
CA LYS A 437 -23.39 -4.62 -19.64
C LYS A 437 -23.37 -3.65 -18.46
N TRP A 438 -24.19 -3.91 -17.45
CA TRP A 438 -24.33 -3.04 -16.27
C TRP A 438 -23.98 -3.82 -15.00
N ILE A 439 -23.02 -3.31 -14.21
CA ILE A 439 -22.60 -3.91 -12.93
C ILE A 439 -22.83 -2.89 -11.81
N SER A 440 -23.61 -3.28 -10.80
CA SER A 440 -23.94 -2.45 -9.62
C SER A 440 -22.78 -2.42 -8.66
N VAL A 441 -22.35 -1.22 -8.26
CA VAL A 441 -21.27 -1.03 -7.27
C VAL A 441 -21.76 -1.39 -5.86
N LYS A 442 -23.03 -1.11 -5.55
CA LYS A 442 -23.69 -1.42 -4.26
C LYS A 442 -23.89 -2.91 -3.98
N THR A 443 -23.91 -3.76 -5.02
CA THR A 443 -24.13 -5.21 -4.89
C THR A 443 -22.98 -6.08 -5.42
N GLY A 444 -22.22 -5.60 -6.40
CA GLY A 444 -21.26 -6.40 -7.17
C GLY A 444 -21.87 -7.26 -8.26
N ASN A 445 -23.19 -7.16 -8.49
CA ASN A 445 -23.93 -8.00 -9.44
C ASN A 445 -24.11 -7.32 -10.79
N GLU A 446 -24.19 -8.14 -11.84
CA GLU A 446 -24.49 -7.73 -13.21
C GLU A 446 -26.01 -7.77 -13.48
N LYS A 447 -26.54 -6.88 -14.33
CA LYS A 447 -27.91 -6.99 -14.85
C LYS A 447 -27.94 -7.99 -16.01
N GLU A 448 -28.85 -8.96 -15.96
CA GLU A 448 -29.02 -10.04 -16.96
C GLU A 448 -29.19 -9.57 -18.41
N LYS A 449 -29.70 -8.35 -18.63
CA LYS A 449 -30.00 -7.80 -19.95
C LYS A 449 -28.87 -6.91 -20.45
N THR A 450 -28.17 -7.36 -21.48
CA THR A 450 -27.24 -6.52 -22.25
C THR A 450 -27.98 -5.63 -23.24
N GLN A 451 -27.34 -4.56 -23.69
CA GLN A 451 -27.87 -3.65 -24.71
C GLN A 451 -26.89 -3.56 -25.88
N THR A 452 -27.37 -3.38 -27.12
CA THR A 452 -26.49 -3.17 -28.28
C THR A 452 -26.40 -1.69 -28.62
N ILE A 453 -25.19 -1.15 -28.56
CA ILE A 453 -24.87 0.21 -28.96
C ILE A 453 -24.32 0.20 -30.38
N LYS A 454 -24.82 1.08 -31.25
CA LYS A 454 -24.27 1.32 -32.58
C LYS A 454 -23.42 2.59 -32.56
N GLY A 455 -22.12 2.45 -32.81
CA GLY A 455 -21.20 3.57 -32.97
C GLY A 455 -21.37 4.31 -34.31
N GLY A 456 -20.46 5.23 -34.60
CA GLY A 456 -20.55 6.17 -35.73
C GLY A 456 -21.46 7.37 -35.43
N LYS A 457 -21.80 7.57 -34.16
CA LYS A 457 -22.62 8.66 -33.62
C LYS A 457 -22.31 8.85 -32.13
N GLN A 458 -22.78 9.95 -31.56
CA GLN A 458 -22.90 10.12 -30.11
C GLN A 458 -24.07 9.27 -29.57
N VAL A 459 -23.95 8.78 -28.34
CA VAL A 459 -24.91 7.86 -27.71
C VAL A 459 -25.15 8.27 -26.26
N GLU A 460 -26.40 8.46 -25.86
CA GLU A 460 -26.74 8.67 -24.45
C GLU A 460 -26.64 7.34 -23.69
N ILE A 461 -25.90 7.35 -22.58
CA ILE A 461 -25.74 6.24 -21.64
C ILE A 461 -26.38 6.68 -20.32
N VAL A 462 -27.44 5.99 -19.90
CA VAL A 462 -28.24 6.33 -18.71
C VAL A 462 -28.00 5.28 -17.63
N ALA A 463 -27.54 5.70 -16.46
CA ALA A 463 -27.40 4.82 -15.30
C ALA A 463 -28.77 4.23 -14.92
N PRO A 464 -28.89 2.92 -14.63
CA PRO A 464 -30.20 2.31 -14.43
C PRO A 464 -30.99 2.80 -13.21
N ASP A 465 -30.29 3.25 -12.16
CA ASP A 465 -30.80 3.67 -10.85
C ASP A 465 -29.64 4.26 -10.02
N ASN A 466 -29.87 4.61 -8.74
CA ASN A 466 -28.88 5.26 -7.87
C ASN A 466 -27.90 4.32 -7.13
N ASP A 467 -27.79 3.04 -7.51
CA ASP A 467 -26.86 2.10 -6.87
C ASP A 467 -25.36 2.37 -7.14
N GLY A 468 -25.04 3.32 -8.04
CA GLY A 468 -23.70 3.48 -8.61
C GLY A 468 -23.36 2.33 -9.55
N TRP A 469 -22.85 2.64 -10.74
CA TRP A 469 -22.85 1.67 -11.85
C TRP A 469 -21.57 1.71 -12.69
N PHE A 470 -21.05 0.53 -13.03
CA PHE A 470 -20.15 0.37 -14.17
C PHE A 470 -20.96 -0.02 -15.41
N ALA A 471 -20.91 0.82 -16.45
CA ALA A 471 -21.29 0.50 -17.82
C ALA A 471 -20.05 -0.07 -18.54
N VAL A 472 -20.03 -1.39 -18.72
CA VAL A 472 -19.00 -2.13 -19.45
C VAL A 472 -19.43 -2.21 -20.91
N ILE A 473 -18.68 -1.58 -21.81
CA ILE A 473 -19.00 -1.42 -23.23
C ILE A 473 -17.90 -2.06 -24.06
N GLU A 474 -18.16 -3.22 -24.65
CA GLU A 474 -17.19 -4.00 -25.43
C GLU A 474 -17.58 -4.02 -26.90
N LYS A 475 -16.61 -3.93 -27.83
CA LYS A 475 -16.88 -4.13 -29.25
C LYS A 475 -17.35 -5.57 -29.49
N LYS A 476 -18.47 -5.73 -30.21
CA LYS A 476 -18.94 -7.05 -30.66
C LYS A 476 -17.98 -7.59 -31.73
N SER A 477 -17.60 -8.86 -31.58
CA SER A 477 -16.83 -9.64 -32.55
C SER A 477 -17.55 -9.79 -33.88
#